data_AF-A0A353GVX9-F1
#
_entry.id   AF-A0A353GVX9-F1
#
_cell.length_a   1.000
_cell.length_b   1.000
_cell.length_c   1.000
_cell.angle_alpha   90.00
_cell.angle_beta   90.00
_cell.angle_gamma   90.00
#
_symmetry.space_group_name_H-M   'P 1'
#
loop_
_entity.id
_entity.type
_entity.pdbx_description
1 polymer ?
#
loop_
_entity_poly.entity_id
_entity_poly.type
_entity_poly.pdbx_seq_one_letter_code
_entity_poly.pdbx_strand_id
1 'polypeptide(L)'
;MMLNRLHIAVILLVLLALLFTIAAPSIAADTNPSDVPPSHWAYKAVKLLIDKGYLQLYQDQTFQGDKPVDRYTLAVVVSKILNEIASGQVGTNKDDMALIKSLTNEFRDEFVGVNSKNNIYMKKLDSLDKEQTVMEDDITRLTDEQLQLQKEAQQMLSNIQSLQDENMKMKADMERLRAELDTTKKYMWVAIILGLLGIAH
;
A
#
# COMPACT_ATOMS: atom_id res chain seq x y z
N MET A 1 12.39 -8.47 -78.50
CA MET A 1 13.46 -9.21 -77.80
C MET A 1 14.23 -8.38 -76.76
N MET A 2 14.32 -7.04 -76.89
CA MET A 2 15.01 -6.17 -75.90
C MET A 2 14.26 -5.94 -74.59
N LEU A 3 12.91 -5.92 -74.59
CA LEU A 3 12.11 -5.62 -73.39
C LEU A 3 12.22 -6.70 -72.28
N ASN A 4 12.28 -7.99 -72.66
CA ASN A 4 12.47 -9.08 -71.69
C ASN A 4 13.86 -9.08 -71.05
N ARG A 5 14.89 -8.63 -71.78
CA ARG A 5 16.26 -8.55 -71.25
C ARG A 5 16.38 -7.45 -70.19
N LEU A 6 15.65 -6.35 -70.38
CA LEU A 6 15.60 -5.26 -69.39
C LEU A 6 14.86 -5.69 -68.11
N HIS A 7 13.71 -6.37 -68.23
CA HIS A 7 12.99 -6.87 -67.05
C HIS A 7 13.78 -7.92 -66.27
N ILE A 8 14.46 -8.84 -66.96
CA ILE A 8 15.33 -9.83 -66.30
C ILE A 8 16.50 -9.14 -65.58
N ALA A 9 17.10 -8.11 -66.19
CA ALA A 9 18.17 -7.35 -65.56
C ALA A 9 17.68 -6.58 -64.32
N VAL A 10 16.50 -5.96 -64.36
CA VAL A 10 15.91 -5.25 -63.21
C VAL A 10 15.55 -6.23 -62.09
N ILE A 11 14.99 -7.40 -62.40
CA ILE A 11 14.69 -8.45 -61.41
C ILE A 11 15.96 -8.98 -60.76
N LEU A 12 17.03 -9.19 -61.53
CA LEU A 12 18.34 -9.58 -60.99
C LEU A 12 18.94 -8.51 -60.07
N LEU A 13 18.79 -7.23 -60.43
CA LEU A 13 19.31 -6.11 -59.63
C LEU A 13 18.53 -5.95 -58.32
N VAL A 14 17.21 -6.15 -58.34
CA VAL A 14 16.35 -6.16 -57.16
C VAL A 14 16.64 -7.37 -56.26
N LEU A 15 16.85 -8.56 -56.84
CA LEU A 15 17.24 -9.76 -56.08
C LEU A 15 18.63 -9.63 -55.45
N LEU A 16 19.58 -9.02 -56.14
CA LEU A 16 20.93 -8.75 -55.62
C LEU A 16 20.89 -7.72 -54.48
N ALA A 17 20.05 -6.69 -54.60
CA ALA A 17 19.82 -5.72 -53.53
C ALA A 17 19.14 -6.35 -52.31
N LEU A 18 18.19 -7.26 -52.52
CA LEU A 18 17.50 -7.98 -51.44
C LEU A 18 18.45 -8.95 -50.71
N LEU A 19 19.36 -9.62 -51.43
CA LEU A 19 20.41 -10.45 -50.86
C LEU A 19 21.39 -9.64 -49.98
N PHE A 20 21.64 -8.37 -50.32
CA PHE A 20 22.49 -7.50 -49.51
C PHE A 20 21.81 -7.05 -48.19
N THR A 21 20.47 -7.02 -48.13
CA THR A 21 19.73 -6.68 -46.89
C THR A 21 19.65 -7.81 -45.86
N ILE A 22 19.91 -9.05 -46.25
CA ILE A 22 19.91 -10.22 -45.34
C ILE A 22 21.31 -10.42 -44.70
N ALA A 23 22.33 -9.71 -45.20
CA ALA A 23 23.68 -9.69 -44.64
C ALA A 23 23.90 -8.50 -43.70
N ALA A 24 22.89 -8.10 -42.92
CA ALA A 24 23.16 -7.28 -41.75
C ALA A 24 24.06 -8.11 -40.82
N PRO A 25 25.27 -7.63 -40.46
CA PRO A 25 26.05 -8.31 -39.44
C PRO A 25 25.18 -8.37 -38.20
N SER A 26 24.89 -9.57 -37.72
CA SER A 26 24.36 -9.73 -36.37
C SER A 26 25.39 -9.09 -35.46
N ILE A 27 25.07 -7.92 -34.90
CA ILE A 27 25.85 -7.33 -33.83
C ILE A 27 25.72 -8.34 -32.69
N ALA A 28 26.73 -9.20 -32.54
CA ALA A 28 26.85 -10.06 -31.39
C ALA A 28 26.89 -9.12 -30.18
N ALA A 29 25.91 -9.27 -29.28
CA ALA A 29 25.90 -8.51 -28.04
C ALA A 29 27.24 -8.75 -27.33
N ASP A 30 27.91 -7.67 -26.92
CA ASP A 30 29.15 -7.78 -26.16
C ASP A 30 28.86 -8.55 -24.87
N THR A 31 29.51 -9.71 -24.70
CA THR A 31 29.32 -10.57 -23.53
C THR A 31 30.29 -10.25 -22.41
N ASN A 32 31.08 -9.18 -22.53
CA ASN A 32 31.99 -8.73 -21.49
C ASN A 32 31.23 -7.87 -20.46
N PRO A 33 31.18 -8.28 -19.17
CA PRO A 33 30.59 -7.47 -18.12
C PRO A 33 31.41 -6.19 -17.90
N SER A 34 30.79 -5.02 -18.04
CA SER A 34 31.48 -3.73 -17.92
C SER A 34 31.91 -3.40 -16.48
N ASP A 35 31.25 -3.98 -15.48
CA ASP A 35 31.47 -3.78 -14.04
C ASP A 35 32.29 -4.90 -13.39
N VAL A 36 32.73 -5.90 -14.15
CA VAL A 36 33.62 -6.96 -13.67
C VAL A 36 34.91 -6.93 -14.48
N PRO A 37 35.97 -6.25 -13.99
CA PRO A 37 37.24 -6.18 -14.69
C PRO A 37 37.90 -7.56 -14.87
N PRO A 38 38.73 -7.78 -15.90
CA PRO A 38 39.43 -9.05 -16.11
C PRO A 38 40.30 -9.52 -14.95
N SER A 39 40.76 -8.60 -14.09
CA SER A 39 41.53 -8.88 -12.88
C SER A 39 40.67 -9.32 -11.68
N HIS A 40 39.34 -9.21 -11.77
CA HIS A 40 38.42 -9.58 -10.70
C HIS A 40 38.35 -11.11 -10.55
N TRP A 41 38.33 -11.60 -9.31
CA TRP A 41 38.35 -13.05 -9.00
C TRP A 41 37.20 -13.82 -9.67
N ALA A 42 36.03 -13.20 -9.79
CA ALA A 42 34.83 -13.80 -10.38
C ALA A 42 34.78 -13.70 -11.91
N TYR A 43 35.66 -12.91 -12.56
CA TYR A 43 35.54 -12.59 -13.99
C TYR A 43 35.43 -13.83 -14.86
N LYS A 44 36.31 -14.81 -14.67
CA LYS A 44 36.32 -16.04 -15.46
C LYS A 44 35.02 -16.84 -15.30
N ALA A 45 34.49 -16.90 -14.09
CA ALA A 45 33.26 -17.63 -13.79
C ALA A 45 32.05 -16.92 -14.41
N VAL A 46 31.94 -15.61 -14.20
CA VAL A 46 30.86 -14.76 -14.74
C VAL A 46 30.86 -14.83 -16.27
N LYS A 47 32.01 -14.63 -16.90
CA LYS A 47 32.14 -14.66 -18.35
C LYS A 47 31.76 -16.02 -18.94
N LEU A 48 32.20 -17.11 -18.29
CA LEU A 48 31.82 -18.46 -18.70
C LEU A 48 30.30 -18.67 -18.64
N LEU A 49 29.64 -18.23 -17.56
CA LEU A 49 28.19 -18.37 -17.41
C LEU A 49 27.41 -17.55 -18.45
N ILE A 50 27.91 -16.36 -18.80
CA ILE A 50 27.32 -15.52 -19.86
C ILE A 50 27.51 -16.15 -21.24
N ASP A 51 28.73 -16.62 -21.54
CA ASP A 51 29.04 -17.24 -22.83
C ASP A 51 28.28 -18.55 -23.07
N LYS A 52 27.93 -19.25 -21.97
CA LYS A 52 27.05 -20.42 -22.00
C LYS A 52 25.56 -20.07 -22.04
N GLY A 53 25.20 -18.79 -21.94
CA GLY A 53 23.80 -18.34 -21.96
C GLY A 53 23.01 -18.67 -20.69
N TYR A 54 23.71 -19.04 -19.61
CA TYR A 54 23.08 -19.26 -18.30
C TYR A 54 22.73 -17.94 -17.64
N LEU A 55 23.62 -16.95 -17.72
CA LEU A 55 23.40 -15.59 -17.23
C LEU A 55 23.38 -14.61 -18.38
N GLN A 56 22.68 -13.49 -18.21
CA GLN A 56 22.62 -12.41 -19.17
C GLN A 56 23.06 -11.12 -18.49
N LEU A 57 23.74 -10.26 -19.25
CA LEU A 57 24.01 -8.90 -18.82
C LEU A 57 22.73 -8.07 -18.86
N TYR A 58 22.69 -7.04 -18.04
CA TYR A 58 21.65 -6.02 -18.11
C TYR A 58 21.79 -5.20 -19.41
N GLN A 59 20.76 -4.41 -19.74
CA GLN A 59 20.77 -3.57 -20.95
C GLN A 59 21.95 -2.58 -21.00
N ASP A 60 22.51 -2.22 -19.84
CA ASP A 60 23.68 -1.36 -19.68
C ASP A 60 25.02 -2.11 -19.72
N GLN A 61 25.03 -3.40 -20.08
CA GLN A 61 26.19 -4.30 -20.13
C GLN A 61 26.83 -4.63 -18.77
N THR A 62 26.14 -4.34 -17.67
CA THR A 62 26.60 -4.70 -16.33
C THR A 62 26.18 -6.12 -15.94
N PHE A 63 26.94 -6.76 -15.04
CA PHE A 63 26.59 -8.01 -14.37
C PHE A 63 25.84 -7.77 -13.05
N GLN A 64 26.15 -6.67 -12.35
CA GLN A 64 25.59 -6.24 -11.07
C GLN A 64 25.82 -7.25 -9.94
N GLY A 65 27.05 -7.74 -9.80
CA GLY A 65 27.42 -8.81 -8.86
C GLY A 65 27.15 -8.52 -7.38
N ASP A 66 27.04 -7.24 -6.99
CA ASP A 66 26.71 -6.85 -5.61
C ASP A 66 25.20 -6.87 -5.31
N LYS A 67 24.35 -7.02 -6.33
CA LYS A 67 22.90 -7.08 -6.15
C LYS A 67 22.44 -8.50 -5.79
N PRO A 68 21.42 -8.64 -4.92
CA PRO A 68 20.84 -9.93 -4.64
C PRO A 68 20.18 -10.51 -5.90
N VAL A 69 20.44 -11.78 -6.16
CA VAL A 69 19.79 -12.54 -7.25
C VAL A 69 18.42 -13.01 -6.80
N ASP A 70 17.43 -12.87 -7.67
CA ASP A 70 16.08 -13.39 -7.43
C ASP A 70 16.08 -14.93 -7.40
N ARG A 71 15.34 -15.52 -6.45
CA ARG A 71 15.31 -17.00 -6.25
C ARG A 71 14.74 -17.73 -7.47
N TYR A 72 13.80 -17.14 -8.21
CA TYR A 72 13.27 -17.69 -9.45
C TYR A 72 14.34 -17.70 -10.54
N THR A 73 15.11 -16.61 -10.64
CA THR A 73 16.22 -16.51 -11.60
C THR A 73 17.28 -17.57 -11.31
N LEU A 74 17.67 -17.73 -10.05
CA LEU A 74 18.59 -18.80 -9.65
C LEU A 74 18.03 -20.20 -10.00
N ALA A 75 16.75 -20.45 -9.75
CA ALA A 75 16.11 -21.74 -10.07
C ALA A 75 16.12 -22.05 -11.58
N VAL A 76 15.87 -21.05 -12.43
CA VAL A 76 15.92 -21.21 -13.90
C VAL A 76 17.34 -21.52 -14.38
N VAL A 77 18.32 -20.79 -13.87
CA VAL A 77 19.74 -20.98 -14.21
C VAL A 77 20.19 -22.38 -13.83
N VAL A 78 19.90 -22.80 -12.59
CA VAL A 78 20.21 -24.14 -12.11
C VAL A 78 19.50 -25.16 -13.01
N SER A 79 18.19 -25.06 -13.22
CA SER A 79 17.44 -26.00 -14.06
C SER A 79 18.03 -26.18 -15.47
N LYS A 80 18.49 -25.10 -16.12
CA LYS A 80 19.17 -25.18 -17.43
C LYS A 80 20.46 -25.98 -17.36
N ILE A 81 21.32 -25.69 -16.39
CA ILE A 81 22.57 -26.43 -16.17
C ILE A 81 22.28 -27.91 -15.96
N LEU A 82 21.27 -28.25 -15.15
CA LEU A 82 20.92 -29.63 -14.86
C LEU A 82 20.38 -30.38 -16.08
N ASN A 83 19.60 -29.72 -16.92
CA ASN A 83 19.11 -30.30 -18.18
C ASN A 83 20.26 -30.58 -19.14
N GLU A 84 21.26 -29.70 -19.24
CA GLU A 84 22.43 -29.92 -20.08
C GLU A 84 23.28 -31.09 -19.58
N ILE A 85 23.46 -31.21 -18.26
CA ILE A 85 24.14 -32.37 -17.67
C ILE A 85 23.33 -33.65 -17.94
N ALA A 86 22.01 -33.65 -17.73
CA ALA A 86 21.15 -34.81 -17.98
C ALA A 86 21.14 -35.23 -19.46
N SER A 87 21.32 -34.28 -20.38
CA SER A 87 21.44 -34.53 -21.82
C SER A 87 22.79 -35.11 -22.24
N GLY A 88 23.75 -35.26 -21.31
CA GLY A 88 25.07 -35.83 -21.57
C GLY A 88 26.07 -34.87 -22.22
N GLN A 89 25.75 -33.58 -22.32
CA GLN A 89 26.64 -32.56 -22.88
C GLN A 89 27.76 -32.13 -21.91
N VAL A 90 27.60 -32.42 -20.62
CA VAL A 90 28.60 -32.17 -19.57
C VAL A 90 28.87 -33.48 -18.85
N GLY A 91 30.11 -33.97 -18.86
CA GLY A 91 30.48 -35.21 -18.19
C GLY A 91 30.40 -35.04 -16.67
N THR A 92 29.45 -35.72 -16.03
CA THR A 92 29.33 -35.76 -14.57
C THR A 92 29.22 -37.18 -14.06
N ASN A 93 29.70 -37.42 -12.85
CA ASN A 93 29.52 -38.69 -12.14
C ASN A 93 28.02 -38.92 -11.84
N LYS A 94 27.57 -40.18 -11.81
CA LYS A 94 26.17 -40.55 -11.53
C LYS A 94 25.69 -40.06 -10.15
N ASP A 95 26.60 -39.95 -9.20
CA ASP A 95 26.32 -39.48 -7.83
C ASP A 95 25.97 -37.99 -7.80
N ASP A 96 26.67 -37.17 -8.60
CA ASP A 96 26.41 -35.74 -8.71
C ASP A 96 25.02 -35.49 -9.31
N MET A 97 24.63 -36.30 -10.31
CA MET A 97 23.30 -36.25 -10.93
C MET A 97 22.18 -36.58 -9.92
N ALA A 98 22.43 -37.52 -9.01
CA ALA A 98 21.46 -37.88 -7.97
C ALA A 98 21.29 -36.76 -6.93
N LEU A 99 22.41 -36.17 -6.47
CA LEU A 99 22.40 -35.03 -5.54
C LEU A 99 21.68 -33.82 -6.14
N ILE A 100 22.00 -33.51 -7.39
CA ILE A 100 21.37 -32.46 -8.19
C ILE A 100 19.85 -32.65 -8.27
N LYS A 101 19.40 -33.88 -8.57
CA LYS A 101 17.98 -34.20 -8.66
C LYS A 101 17.27 -34.03 -7.31
N SER A 102 17.94 -34.42 -6.22
CA SER A 102 17.42 -34.21 -4.86
C SER A 102 17.27 -32.72 -4.53
N LEU A 103 18.31 -31.93 -4.76
CA LEU A 103 18.28 -30.48 -4.52
C LEU A 103 17.20 -29.82 -5.36
N THR A 104 17.05 -30.21 -6.63
CA THR A 104 16.01 -29.66 -7.51
C THR A 104 14.61 -29.90 -6.95
N ASN A 105 14.35 -31.11 -6.44
CA ASN A 105 13.06 -31.44 -5.85
C ASN A 105 12.81 -30.63 -4.57
N GLU A 106 13.83 -30.54 -3.70
CA GLU A 106 13.75 -29.75 -2.46
C GLU A 106 13.50 -28.26 -2.74
N PHE A 107 14.22 -27.68 -3.69
CA PHE A 107 13.99 -26.30 -4.13
C PHE A 107 12.62 -26.10 -4.77
N ARG A 108 12.14 -27.05 -5.56
CA ARG A 108 10.78 -26.99 -6.14
C ARG A 108 9.71 -26.99 -5.05
N ASP A 109 9.86 -27.82 -4.04
CA ASP A 109 8.89 -27.95 -2.96
C ASP A 109 8.91 -26.70 -2.05
N GLU A 110 10.10 -26.19 -1.71
CA GLU A 110 10.26 -24.89 -1.02
C GLU A 110 9.65 -23.74 -1.81
N PHE A 111 9.84 -23.73 -3.13
CA PHE A 111 9.29 -22.70 -4.00
C PHE A 111 7.75 -22.69 -4.02
N VAL A 112 7.13 -23.86 -4.16
CA VAL A 112 5.68 -24.00 -4.05
C VAL A 112 5.21 -23.54 -2.67
N GLY A 113 5.94 -23.89 -1.61
CA GLY A 113 5.69 -23.42 -0.25
C GLY A 113 5.73 -21.90 -0.11
N VAL A 114 6.75 -21.25 -0.65
CA VAL A 114 6.89 -19.78 -0.65
C VAL A 114 5.76 -19.11 -1.43
N ASN A 115 5.42 -19.62 -2.62
CA ASN A 115 4.32 -19.06 -3.41
C ASN A 115 2.96 -19.20 -2.70
N SER A 116 2.72 -20.33 -2.04
CA SER A 116 1.52 -20.54 -1.21
C SER A 116 1.46 -19.54 -0.04
N LYS A 117 2.58 -19.36 0.68
CA LYS A 117 2.68 -18.36 1.77
C LYS A 117 2.44 -16.94 1.25
N ASN A 118 3.01 -16.56 0.11
CA ASN A 118 2.77 -15.27 -0.51
C ASN A 118 1.29 -15.05 -0.84
N ASN A 119 0.60 -16.06 -1.40
CA ASN A 119 -0.84 -15.97 -1.67
C ASN A 119 -1.66 -15.80 -0.38
N ILE A 120 -1.25 -16.46 0.72
CA ILE A 120 -1.89 -16.28 2.04
C ILE A 120 -1.66 -14.86 2.56
N TYR A 121 -0.43 -14.33 2.46
CA TYR A 121 -0.14 -12.97 2.87
C TYR A 121 -0.93 -11.94 2.05
N MET A 122 -1.05 -12.12 0.74
CA MET A 122 -1.88 -11.26 -0.11
C MET A 122 -3.34 -11.27 0.33
N LYS A 123 -3.93 -12.45 0.58
CA LYS A 123 -5.29 -12.54 1.12
C LYS A 123 -5.43 -11.86 2.48
N LYS A 124 -4.41 -11.95 3.34
CA LYS A 124 -4.40 -11.27 4.64
C LYS A 124 -4.34 -9.74 4.47
N LEU A 125 -3.56 -9.24 3.51
CA LEU A 125 -3.53 -7.82 3.15
C LEU A 125 -4.90 -7.35 2.67
N ASP A 126 -5.56 -8.11 1.78
CA ASP A 126 -6.92 -7.78 1.32
C ASP A 126 -7.95 -7.78 2.46
N SER A 127 -7.83 -8.69 3.43
CA SER A 127 -8.71 -8.68 4.60
C SER A 127 -8.46 -7.51 5.53
N LEU A 128 -7.19 -7.12 5.71
CA LEU A 128 -6.82 -5.97 6.53
C LEU A 128 -7.29 -4.66 5.90
N ASP A 129 -7.20 -4.52 4.58
CA ASP A 129 -7.70 -3.36 3.84
C ASP A 129 -9.23 -3.18 4.01
N LYS A 130 -9.97 -4.30 3.94
CA LYS A 130 -11.42 -4.30 4.24
C LYS A 130 -11.72 -3.93 5.69
N GLU A 131 -10.99 -4.50 6.64
CA GLU A 131 -11.14 -4.18 8.06
C GLU A 131 -10.84 -2.70 8.33
N GLN A 132 -9.81 -2.14 7.69
CA GLN A 132 -9.49 -0.71 7.76
C GLN A 132 -10.63 0.14 7.20
N THR A 133 -11.22 -0.24 6.06
CA THR A 133 -12.34 0.50 5.47
C THR A 133 -13.55 0.53 6.41
N VAL A 134 -13.87 -0.61 7.03
CA VAL A 134 -14.95 -0.69 8.03
C VAL A 134 -14.62 0.16 9.26
N MET A 135 -13.36 0.15 9.71
CA MET A 135 -12.91 0.97 10.82
C MET A 135 -13.00 2.47 10.53
N GLU A 136 -12.69 2.90 9.30
CA GLU A 136 -12.84 4.30 8.87
C GLU A 136 -14.32 4.76 8.88
N ASP A 137 -15.25 3.89 8.45
CA ASP A 137 -16.68 4.13 8.54
C ASP A 137 -17.14 4.24 10.01
N ASP A 138 -16.69 3.32 10.86
CA ASP A 138 -16.98 3.35 12.30
C ASP A 138 -16.44 4.62 12.98
N ILE A 139 -15.23 5.06 12.66
CA ILE A 139 -14.66 6.31 13.17
C ILE A 139 -15.50 7.51 12.74
N THR A 140 -15.97 7.52 11.49
CA THR A 140 -16.82 8.60 10.98
C THR A 140 -18.13 8.66 11.75
N ARG A 141 -18.81 7.52 11.92
CA ARG A 141 -20.04 7.42 12.71
C ARG A 141 -19.84 7.84 14.17
N LEU A 142 -18.78 7.36 14.81
CA LEU A 142 -18.46 7.74 16.19
C LEU A 142 -18.18 9.25 16.32
N THR A 143 -17.54 9.84 15.30
CA THR A 143 -17.30 11.29 15.26
C THR A 143 -18.62 12.07 15.16
N ASP A 144 -19.55 11.61 14.34
CA ASP A 144 -20.89 12.21 14.23
C ASP A 144 -21.69 12.08 15.53
N GLU A 145 -21.65 10.90 16.18
CA GLU A 145 -22.28 10.68 17.48
C GLU A 145 -21.68 11.59 18.56
N GLN A 146 -20.35 11.75 18.59
CA GLN A 146 -19.67 12.68 19.50
C GLN A 146 -20.10 14.12 19.27
N LEU A 147 -20.22 14.54 18.00
CA LEU A 147 -20.69 15.88 17.66
C LEU A 147 -22.14 16.11 18.10
N GLN A 148 -23.00 15.10 17.94
CA GLN A 148 -24.38 15.18 18.42
C GLN A 148 -24.44 15.29 19.94
N LEU A 149 -23.70 14.45 20.67
CA LEU A 149 -23.61 14.51 22.13
C LEU A 149 -23.11 15.87 22.62
N GLN A 150 -22.13 16.47 21.93
CA GLN A 150 -21.66 17.82 22.25
C GLN A 150 -22.76 18.88 22.05
N LYS A 151 -23.56 18.78 20.98
CA LYS A 151 -24.69 19.69 20.76
C LYS A 151 -25.75 19.52 21.84
N GLU A 152 -26.10 18.29 22.20
CA GLU A 152 -27.06 18.00 23.27
C GLU A 152 -26.58 18.54 24.62
N ALA A 153 -25.28 18.36 24.94
CA ALA A 153 -24.67 18.93 26.14
C ALA A 153 -24.73 20.46 26.13
N GLN A 154 -24.43 21.11 25.00
CA GLN A 154 -24.51 22.57 24.86
C GLN A 154 -25.95 23.08 25.04
N GLN A 155 -26.93 22.36 24.47
CA GLN A 155 -28.34 22.69 24.64
C GLN A 155 -28.77 22.52 26.11
N MET A 156 -28.31 21.47 26.77
CA MET A 156 -28.58 21.26 28.20
C MET A 156 -28.00 22.38 29.05
N LEU A 157 -26.77 22.84 28.78
CA LEU A 157 -26.17 23.99 29.45
C LEU A 157 -27.01 25.26 29.24
N SER A 158 -27.49 25.51 28.02
CA SER A 158 -28.38 26.63 27.74
C SER A 158 -29.69 26.55 28.53
N ASN A 159 -30.29 25.36 28.63
CA ASN A 159 -31.53 25.14 29.38
C ASN A 159 -31.30 25.31 30.89
N ILE A 160 -30.16 24.87 31.42
CA ILE A 160 -29.80 25.08 32.84
C ILE A 160 -29.66 26.58 33.13
N GLN A 161 -29.03 27.32 32.22
CA GLN A 161 -28.85 28.76 32.39
C GLN A 161 -30.19 29.51 32.37
N SER A 162 -31.11 29.18 31.46
CA SER A 162 -32.44 29.79 31.44
C SER A 162 -33.24 29.47 32.70
N LEU A 163 -33.17 28.24 33.21
CA LEU A 163 -33.79 27.85 34.48
C LEU A 163 -33.16 28.57 35.68
N GLN A 164 -31.84 28.81 35.67
CA GLN A 164 -31.18 29.60 36.71
C GLN A 164 -31.67 31.05 36.70
N ASP A 165 -31.81 31.65 35.52
CA ASP A 165 -32.34 33.01 35.37
C ASP A 165 -33.80 33.12 35.83
N GLU A 166 -34.63 32.14 35.51
CA GLU A 166 -36.02 32.08 35.98
C GLU A 166 -36.11 31.92 37.50
N ASN A 167 -35.29 31.05 38.09
CA ASN A 167 -35.20 30.90 39.54
C ASN A 167 -34.73 32.19 40.24
N MET A 168 -33.79 32.94 39.65
CA MET A 168 -33.36 34.23 40.18
C MET A 168 -34.48 35.26 40.15
N LYS A 169 -35.24 35.34 39.05
CA LYS A 169 -36.42 36.22 38.94
C LYS A 169 -37.48 35.84 39.97
N MET A 170 -37.81 34.56 40.07
CA MET A 170 -38.76 34.03 41.04
C MET A 170 -38.36 34.39 42.48
N LYS A 171 -37.07 34.28 42.80
CA LYS A 171 -36.54 34.66 44.11
C LYS A 171 -36.68 36.17 44.38
N ALA A 172 -36.36 37.01 43.39
CA ALA A 172 -36.53 38.46 43.50
C ALA A 172 -38.01 38.85 43.69
N ASP A 173 -38.93 38.21 42.94
CA ASP A 173 -40.37 38.42 43.06
C ASP A 173 -40.89 37.97 44.44
N MET A 174 -40.40 36.84 44.96
CA MET A 174 -40.73 36.40 46.33
C MET A 174 -40.25 37.40 47.38
N GLU A 175 -39.04 37.95 47.24
CA GLU A 175 -38.51 38.97 48.15
C GLU A 175 -39.35 40.25 48.11
N ARG A 176 -39.74 40.68 46.91
CA ARG A 176 -40.62 41.84 46.71
C ARG A 176 -42.00 41.63 47.37
N LEU A 177 -42.64 40.49 47.10
CA LEU A 177 -43.94 40.14 47.70
C LEU A 177 -43.85 40.08 49.24
N ARG A 178 -42.75 39.58 49.80
CA ARG A 178 -42.52 39.60 51.25
C ARG A 178 -42.44 41.02 51.81
N ALA A 179 -41.76 41.93 51.12
CA ALA A 179 -41.66 43.34 51.54
C ALA A 179 -43.02 44.06 51.44
N GLU A 180 -43.79 43.81 50.38
CA GLU A 180 -45.15 44.32 50.22
C GLU A 180 -46.09 43.79 51.31
N LEU A 181 -45.97 42.51 51.68
CA LEU A 181 -46.73 41.91 52.78
C LEU A 181 -46.39 42.56 54.13
N ASP A 182 -45.11 42.77 54.43
CA ASP A 182 -44.67 43.41 55.69
C ASP A 182 -45.20 44.85 55.79
N THR A 183 -45.11 45.59 54.69
CA THR A 183 -45.65 46.94 54.58
C THR A 183 -47.16 46.98 54.78
N THR A 184 -47.89 46.06 54.14
CA THR A 184 -49.34 45.93 54.28
C THR A 184 -49.74 45.56 55.71
N LYS A 185 -49.01 44.64 56.35
CA LYS A 185 -49.21 44.30 57.77
C LYS A 185 -49.00 45.52 58.67
N LYS A 186 -47.96 46.33 58.43
CA LYS A 186 -47.71 47.57 59.18
C LYS A 186 -48.86 48.57 59.03
N TYR A 187 -49.36 48.80 57.81
CA TYR A 187 -50.51 49.67 57.58
C TYR A 187 -51.78 49.15 58.28
N MET A 188 -52.02 47.84 58.24
CA MET A 188 -53.14 47.20 58.92
C MET A 188 -53.08 47.41 60.44
N TRP A 189 -51.90 47.23 61.05
CA TRP A 189 -51.69 47.51 62.48
C TRP A 189 -51.98 48.97 62.84
N VAL A 190 -51.51 49.93 62.04
CA VAL A 190 -51.79 51.36 62.26
C VAL A 190 -53.28 51.66 62.14
N ALA A 191 -53.96 51.11 61.13
CA ALA A 191 -55.40 51.29 60.93
C ALA A 191 -56.22 50.74 62.11
N ILE A 192 -55.83 49.58 62.66
CA ILE A 192 -56.46 49.00 63.85
C ILE A 192 -56.31 49.94 65.06
N ILE A 193 -55.09 50.47 65.30
CA ILE A 193 -54.83 51.38 66.43
C ILE A 193 -55.64 52.69 66.29
N LEU A 194 -55.66 53.29 65.10
CA LEU A 194 -56.43 54.52 64.84
C LEU A 194 -57.94 54.29 64.98
N GLY A 195 -58.46 53.15 64.51
CA GLY A 195 -59.86 52.77 64.69
C GLY A 195 -60.25 52.63 66.17
N LEU A 196 -59.39 52.03 67.00
CA LEU A 196 -59.61 51.93 68.45
C LEU A 196 -59.60 53.30 69.14
N LEU A 197 -58.73 54.22 68.71
CA LEU A 197 -58.65 55.58 69.27
C LEU A 197 -59.83 56.48 68.86
N GLY A 198 -60.34 56.33 67.63
CA GLY A 198 -61.48 57.11 67.13
C GLY A 198 -62.84 56.75 67.76
N ILE A 199 -62.95 55.57 68.39
CA ILE A 199 -64.16 55.14 69.11
C ILE A 199 -64.19 55.68 70.55
N ALA A 200 -63.07 56.23 71.05
CA ALA A 200 -62.92 56.68 72.44
C ALA A 200 -63.24 58.17 72.70
N HIS A 201 -63.86 58.88 71.75
CA HIS A 201 -64.37 60.26 71.89
C HIS A 201 -65.88 60.29 71.60
#